data_AF-A0A2V8MG20-F1
#
_entry.id   AF-A0A2V8MG20-F1
#
_cell.length_a   1.000
_cell.length_b   1.000
_cell.length_c   1.000
_cell.angle_alpha   90.00
_cell.angle_beta   90.00
_cell.angle_gamma   90.00
#
_symmetry.space_group_name_H-M   'P 1'
#
loop_
_entity.id
_entity.type
_entity.pdbx_description
1 polymer ?
#
loop_
_entity_poly.entity_id
_entity_poly.type
_entity_poly.pdbx_seq_one_letter_code
_entity_poly.pdbx_strand_id
1 'polypeptide(L)'
;GREAVLIGFSTFSGTVTAASDWDSPAERKRVRPGLPNSYEALFHEAGSPGWFLILNDGKRRLIELPEPLLQRAIGVVYLPETERGSHYFNARLGAQFDCIIHCDVTRAVEPLERSPEWETGEWETFPSGM
;
A
#
# COMPACT_ATOMS: atom_id res chain seq x y z
N GLY A 1 15.85 6.23 -16.67
CA GLY A 1 16.15 6.63 -18.07
C GLY A 1 15.19 5.89 -19.00
N ARG A 2 15.20 6.16 -20.31
CA ARG A 2 14.25 5.53 -21.28
C ARG A 2 14.41 4.02 -21.46
N GLU A 3 15.45 3.43 -20.89
CA GLU A 3 15.71 1.98 -20.88
C GLU A 3 15.20 1.28 -19.60
N ALA A 4 14.52 2.03 -18.72
CA ALA A 4 13.93 1.50 -17.50
C ALA A 4 12.42 1.74 -17.52
N VAL A 5 11.67 0.83 -16.89
CA VAL A 5 10.22 0.92 -16.70
C VAL A 5 9.95 0.96 -15.20
N LEU A 6 9.19 1.95 -14.75
CA LEU A 6 8.79 2.15 -13.37
C LEU A 6 7.42 1.50 -13.14
N ILE A 7 7.42 0.38 -12.41
CA ILE A 7 6.22 -0.36 -12.05
C ILE A 7 5.93 -0.12 -10.58
N GLY A 8 4.80 0.51 -10.27
CA GLY A 8 4.32 0.70 -8.91
C GLY A 8 3.36 -0.41 -8.48
N PHE A 9 3.29 -0.65 -7.18
CA PHE A 9 2.31 -1.55 -6.58
C PHE A 9 1.39 -0.76 -5.66
N SER A 10 0.12 -1.15 -5.65
CA SER A 10 -0.89 -0.54 -4.78
C SER A 10 -1.79 -1.62 -4.18
N THR A 11 -2.36 -1.30 -3.01
CA THR A 11 -3.34 -2.15 -2.34
C THR A 11 -4.32 -1.27 -1.58
N PHE A 12 -5.58 -1.70 -1.48
CA PHE A 12 -6.59 -1.00 -0.72
C PHE A 12 -6.57 -1.41 0.76
N SER A 13 -6.45 -2.70 1.07
CA SER A 13 -6.47 -3.22 2.44
C SER A 13 -5.71 -4.55 2.57
N GLY A 14 -5.74 -5.16 3.75
CA GLY A 14 -5.17 -6.49 3.99
C GLY A 14 -4.13 -6.48 5.10
N THR A 15 -3.01 -7.16 4.89
CA THR A 15 -1.91 -7.23 5.86
C THR A 15 -0.56 -7.09 5.18
N VAL A 16 0.42 -6.56 5.92
CA VAL A 16 1.82 -6.40 5.51
C VAL A 16 2.73 -6.90 6.62
N THR A 17 3.98 -7.21 6.25
CA THR A 17 5.06 -7.42 7.22
C THR A 17 5.87 -6.14 7.29
N ALA A 18 5.82 -5.44 8.42
CA ALA A 18 6.51 -4.17 8.65
C ALA A 18 6.75 -3.97 10.15
N ALA A 19 7.78 -3.20 10.50
CA ALA A 19 8.11 -2.86 11.87
C ALA A 19 7.40 -1.58 12.33
N SER A 20 7.33 -1.36 13.64
CA SER A 20 6.86 -0.11 14.24
C SER A 20 7.92 1.00 14.28
N ASP A 21 9.19 0.66 14.10
CA ASP A 21 10.30 1.62 13.95
C ASP A 21 11.45 0.97 13.17
N TRP A 22 12.44 1.76 12.77
CA TRP A 22 13.69 1.25 12.24
C TRP A 22 14.37 0.33 13.26
N ASP A 23 15.03 -0.70 12.74
CA ASP A 23 15.73 -1.72 13.53
C ASP A 23 14.88 -2.48 14.56
N SER A 24 13.55 -2.32 14.50
CA SER A 24 12.62 -3.07 15.33
C SER A 24 12.20 -4.39 14.66
N PRO A 25 11.72 -5.38 15.44
CA PRO A 25 11.23 -6.64 14.89
C PRO A 25 10.14 -6.46 13.83
N ALA A 26 10.12 -7.36 12.85
CA ALA A 26 9.10 -7.36 11.82
C ALA A 26 7.78 -7.89 12.39
N GLU A 27 6.69 -7.15 12.19
CA GLU A 27 5.37 -7.50 12.71
C GLU A 27 4.41 -7.74 11.54
N ARG A 28 3.39 -8.58 11.76
CA ARG A 28 2.27 -8.68 10.83
C ARG A 28 1.25 -7.59 11.18
N LYS A 29 1.18 -6.55 10.37
CA LYS A 29 0.35 -5.36 10.59
C LYS A 29 -0.86 -5.32 9.67
N ARG A 30 -1.97 -4.77 10.15
CA ARG A 30 -3.21 -4.63 9.35
C ARG A 30 -3.14 -3.35 8.53
N VAL A 31 -3.23 -3.50 7.20
CA VAL A 31 -3.37 -2.35 6.30
C VAL A 31 -4.78 -1.80 6.42
N ARG A 32 -4.89 -0.54 6.86
CA ARG A 32 -6.19 0.15 6.92
C ARG A 32 -6.79 0.26 5.52
N PRO A 33 -8.12 0.27 5.37
CA PRO A 33 -8.75 0.63 4.10
C PRO A 33 -8.18 1.94 3.55
N GLY A 34 -7.98 2.00 2.23
CA GLY A 34 -7.48 3.19 1.56
C GLY A 34 -8.34 4.42 1.89
N LEU A 35 -7.70 5.57 2.09
CA LEU A 35 -8.44 6.78 2.47
C LEU A 35 -9.35 7.25 1.31
N PRO A 36 -10.50 7.88 1.60
CA PRO A 36 -11.26 8.57 0.57
C PRO A 36 -10.40 9.58 -0.18
N ASN A 37 -10.65 9.77 -1.48
CA ASN A 37 -9.84 10.63 -2.36
C ASN A 37 -8.36 10.23 -2.45
N SER A 38 -8.07 8.93 -2.33
CA SER A 38 -6.77 8.33 -2.62
C SER A 38 -6.81 7.48 -3.88
N TYR A 39 -5.63 7.22 -4.46
CA TYR A 39 -5.52 6.24 -5.54
C TYR A 39 -5.95 4.84 -5.08
N GLU A 40 -5.67 4.46 -3.84
CA GLU A 40 -6.07 3.17 -3.29
C GLU A 40 -7.61 3.02 -3.28
N ALA A 41 -8.35 4.06 -2.89
CA ALA A 41 -9.81 4.06 -2.94
C ALA A 41 -10.35 4.07 -4.37
N LEU A 42 -9.77 4.90 -5.25
CA LEU A 42 -10.14 4.92 -6.68
C LEU A 42 -9.97 3.54 -7.34
N PHE A 43 -8.90 2.82 -6.96
CA PHE A 43 -8.60 1.50 -7.51
C PHE A 43 -9.50 0.40 -6.93
N HIS A 44 -9.87 0.50 -5.65
CA HIS A 44 -10.85 -0.37 -5.03
C HIS A 44 -12.23 -0.28 -5.70
N GLU A 45 -12.66 0.95 -6.03
CA GLU A 45 -13.93 1.20 -6.72
C GLU A 45 -14.04 0.54 -8.09
N ALA A 46 -12.91 0.21 -8.74
CA ALA A 46 -12.91 -0.55 -9.99
C ALA A 46 -13.42 -2.00 -9.82
N GLY A 47 -13.53 -2.52 -8.59
CA GLY A 47 -14.28 -3.72 -8.26
C GLY A 47 -13.65 -5.06 -8.67
N SER A 48 -12.39 -5.05 -9.11
CA SER A 48 -11.64 -6.28 -9.46
C SER A 48 -10.55 -6.57 -8.42
N PRO A 49 -10.38 -7.83 -7.98
CA PRO A 49 -9.44 -8.18 -6.90
C PRO A 49 -7.97 -7.92 -7.26
N GLY A 50 -7.64 -7.85 -8.55
CA GLY A 50 -6.32 -7.46 -9.00
C GLY A 50 -6.26 -7.20 -10.50
N TRP A 51 -5.40 -6.27 -10.89
CA TRP A 51 -5.21 -5.84 -12.26
C TRP A 51 -3.88 -5.10 -12.42
N PHE A 52 -3.48 -4.84 -13.66
CA PHE A 52 -2.40 -3.91 -13.95
C PHE A 52 -2.85 -2.89 -14.99
N LEU A 53 -2.23 -1.72 -14.95
CA LEU A 53 -2.59 -0.57 -15.76
C LEU A 53 -1.33 0.10 -16.30
N ILE A 54 -1.21 0.15 -17.62
CA ILE A 54 -0.13 0.89 -18.29
C ILE A 54 -0.55 2.36 -18.35
N LEU A 55 0.18 3.22 -17.64
CA LEU A 55 -0.09 4.65 -17.54
C LEU A 55 0.54 5.43 -18.70
N ASN A 56 1.74 5.02 -19.14
CA ASN A 56 2.42 5.62 -20.28
C ASN A 56 3.27 4.56 -21.04
N ASP A 57 3.53 4.80 -22.33
CA ASP A 57 4.32 3.91 -23.20
C ASP A 57 5.75 4.42 -23.44
N GLY A 58 6.24 5.32 -22.59
CA GLY A 58 7.52 6.02 -22.74
C GLY A 58 7.53 7.13 -23.80
N LYS A 59 6.43 7.33 -24.54
CA LYS A 59 6.27 8.43 -25.53
C LYS A 59 5.12 9.35 -25.17
N ARG A 60 4.02 8.78 -24.68
CA ARG A 60 2.82 9.52 -24.30
C ARG A 60 2.08 8.83 -23.16
N ARG A 61 1.23 9.61 -22.50
CA ARG A 61 0.29 9.11 -21.51
C ARG A 61 -0.84 8.34 -22.20
N LEU A 62 -1.14 7.14 -21.71
CA LEU A 62 -2.20 6.28 -22.24
C LEU A 62 -3.51 6.46 -21.47
N ILE A 63 -3.43 6.88 -20.20
CA ILE A 63 -4.58 6.97 -19.30
C ILE A 63 -4.53 8.26 -18.49
N GLU A 64 -5.65 8.98 -18.47
CA GLU A 64 -5.86 10.12 -17.59
C GLU A 64 -6.42 9.62 -16.25
N LEU A 65 -5.70 9.95 -15.17
CA LEU A 65 -6.15 9.72 -13.81
C LEU A 65 -6.54 11.07 -13.21
N PRO A 66 -7.44 11.12 -12.22
CA PRO A 66 -7.59 12.29 -11.38
C PRO A 66 -6.24 12.57 -10.69
N GLU A 67 -5.76 13.81 -10.80
CA GLU A 67 -4.51 14.24 -10.18
C GLU A 67 -4.60 15.70 -9.70
N PRO A 68 -3.98 16.05 -8.56
CA PRO A 68 -3.35 15.14 -7.60
C PRO A 68 -4.38 14.42 -6.73
N LEU A 69 -4.07 13.18 -6.31
CA LEU A 69 -4.78 12.45 -5.25
C LEU A 69 -3.80 12.02 -4.16
N LEU A 70 -4.34 11.60 -3.01
CA LEU A 70 -3.52 10.96 -1.99
C LEU A 70 -2.98 9.61 -2.50
N GLN A 71 -1.73 9.32 -2.17
CA GLN A 71 -1.09 8.03 -2.41
C GLN A 71 -0.51 7.52 -1.10
N ARG A 72 -0.70 6.23 -0.81
CA ARG A 72 -0.09 5.55 0.33
C ARG A 72 1.27 4.98 -0.05
N ALA A 73 2.27 5.15 0.82
CA ALA A 73 3.51 4.38 0.78
C ALA A 73 3.75 3.67 2.12
N ILE A 74 3.76 2.34 2.06
CA ILE A 74 4.16 1.47 3.16
C ILE A 74 5.52 0.88 2.78
N GLY A 75 6.52 1.09 3.63
CA GLY A 75 7.86 0.53 3.48
C GLY A 75 8.13 -0.55 4.53
N VAL A 76 9.37 -0.63 4.99
CA VAL A 76 9.77 -1.51 6.10
C VAL A 76 9.17 -1.09 7.44
N VAL A 77 8.75 0.17 7.58
CA VAL A 77 8.03 0.70 8.74
C VAL A 77 6.60 1.02 8.34
N TYR A 78 5.63 0.66 9.21
CA TYR A 78 4.22 1.00 9.03
C TYR A 78 3.56 1.36 10.37
N LEU A 79 2.93 2.55 10.39
CA LEU A 79 2.26 3.15 11.54
C LEU A 79 0.77 3.39 11.23
N PRO A 80 -0.11 2.39 11.42
CA PRO A 80 -1.55 2.51 11.15
C PRO A 80 -2.23 3.66 11.90
N GLU A 81 -1.80 3.97 13.12
CA GLU A 81 -2.42 4.97 14.01
C GLU A 81 -2.23 6.39 13.49
N THR A 82 -1.14 6.64 12.77
CA THR A 82 -0.78 7.95 12.22
C THR A 82 -0.76 7.96 10.70
N GLU A 83 -1.33 6.93 10.05
CA GLU A 83 -1.15 6.62 8.62
C GLU A 83 -1.34 7.82 7.69
N ARG A 84 -2.35 8.67 7.94
CA ARG A 84 -2.58 9.88 7.14
C ARG A 84 -1.38 10.83 7.13
N GLY A 85 -0.71 10.99 8.26
CA GLY A 85 0.44 11.88 8.40
C GLY A 85 1.78 11.22 8.04
N SER A 86 1.93 9.93 8.32
CA SER A 86 3.19 9.18 8.16
C SER A 86 3.33 8.49 6.79
N HIS A 87 2.24 8.08 6.16
CA HIS A 87 2.25 7.20 4.99
C HIS A 87 1.50 7.74 3.78
N TYR A 88 0.78 8.86 3.88
CA TYR A 88 0.09 9.47 2.74
C TYR A 88 0.70 10.80 2.31
N PHE A 89 0.82 10.98 0.99
CA PHE A 89 1.24 12.24 0.38
C PHE A 89 0.41 12.52 -0.89
N ASN A 90 0.37 13.79 -1.32
CA ASN A 90 -0.23 14.15 -2.60
C ASN A 90 0.67 13.71 -3.74
N ALA A 91 0.08 13.04 -4.71
CA ALA A 91 0.79 12.37 -5.77
C ALA A 91 0.14 12.62 -7.14
N ARG A 92 0.99 12.55 -8.17
CA ARG A 92 0.57 12.49 -9.58
C ARG A 92 1.06 11.16 -10.12
N LEU A 93 0.21 10.15 -10.07
CA LEU A 93 0.66 8.76 -10.25
C LEU A 93 1.26 8.52 -11.65
N GLY A 94 0.69 9.12 -12.70
CA GLY A 94 1.20 8.97 -14.07
C GLY A 94 2.48 9.75 -14.36
N ALA A 95 2.94 10.58 -13.41
CA ALA A 95 4.27 11.19 -13.46
C ALA A 95 5.32 10.37 -12.67
N GLN A 96 4.89 9.44 -11.81
CA GLN A 96 5.76 8.60 -10.98
C GLN A 96 6.03 7.22 -11.59
N PHE A 97 5.02 6.63 -12.23
CA PHE A 97 5.09 5.26 -12.74
C PHE A 97 4.66 5.17 -14.20
N ASP A 98 5.24 4.19 -14.90
CA ASP A 98 4.84 3.78 -16.24
C ASP A 98 3.71 2.77 -16.19
N CYS A 99 3.66 1.96 -15.13
CA CYS A 99 2.62 0.96 -14.89
C CYS A 99 2.30 0.84 -13.40
N ILE A 100 1.05 0.48 -13.08
CA ILE A 100 0.61 0.14 -11.73
C ILE A 100 0.07 -1.27 -11.73
N ILE A 101 0.51 -2.08 -10.77
CA ILE A 101 -0.12 -3.34 -10.40
C ILE A 101 -0.92 -3.10 -9.13
N HIS A 102 -2.21 -3.42 -9.17
CA HIS A 102 -3.10 -3.30 -8.03
C HIS A 102 -3.52 -4.69 -7.53
N CYS A 103 -3.38 -4.90 -6.22
CA CYS A 103 -3.94 -6.04 -5.50
C CYS A 103 -4.85 -5.50 -4.41
N ASP A 104 -6.16 -5.65 -4.56
CA ASP A 104 -7.15 -4.96 -3.72
C ASP A 104 -6.97 -5.32 -2.23
N VAL A 105 -6.76 -6.61 -1.96
CA VAL A 105 -6.45 -7.14 -0.63
C VAL A 105 -5.12 -7.87 -0.67
N THR A 106 -4.20 -7.50 0.22
CA THR A 106 -2.86 -8.11 0.34
C THR A 106 -2.73 -8.99 1.57
N ARG A 107 -1.75 -9.90 1.54
CA ARG A 107 -1.34 -10.71 2.68
C ARG A 107 0.12 -10.41 3.02
N ALA A 108 0.41 -10.34 4.31
CA ALA A 108 1.76 -10.17 4.83
C ALA A 108 2.69 -11.28 4.32
N VAL A 109 3.88 -10.88 3.86
CA VAL A 109 4.92 -11.81 3.44
C VAL A 109 5.38 -12.61 4.66
N GLU A 110 5.36 -13.94 4.57
CA GLU A 110 5.77 -14.81 5.68
C GLU A 110 7.29 -14.78 5.85
N PRO A 111 7.81 -14.45 7.04
CA PRO A 111 9.24 -14.51 7.32
C PRO A 111 9.68 -15.97 7.37
N LEU A 112 10.95 -16.22 7.02
CA LEU A 112 11.56 -17.56 7.11
C LEU A 112 11.62 -18.04 8.57
N GLU A 113 11.93 -17.13 9.48
CA GLU A 113 11.88 -17.35 10.92
C GLU A 113 10.73 -16.52 11.50
N ARG A 114 9.70 -17.21 12.02
CA ARG A 114 8.56 -16.55 12.64
C ARG A 114 8.93 -16.14 14.05
N SER A 115 8.85 -14.83 14.33
CA SER A 115 8.95 -14.32 15.69
C SER A 115 7.57 -14.29 16.35
N PRO A 116 7.49 -14.32 17.70
CA PRO A 116 6.22 -14.19 18.40
C PRO A 116 5.41 -12.97 17.98
N GLU A 117 6.07 -11.84 17.72
CA GLU A 117 5.45 -10.57 17.31
C GLU A 117 4.78 -10.68 15.93
N TRP A 118 5.39 -11.43 15.00
CA TRP A 118 4.80 -11.67 13.68
C TRP A 118 3.61 -12.63 13.76
N GLU A 119 3.68 -13.66 14.61
CA GLU A 119 2.61 -14.63 14.81
C GLU A 119 1.39 -14.03 15.50
N THR A 120 1.60 -13.27 16.58
CA THR A 120 0.51 -12.60 17.28
C THR A 120 -0.10 -11.53 16.41
N GLY A 121 0.70 -10.74 15.67
CA GLY A 121 0.23 -9.62 14.85
C GLY A 121 -0.58 -8.57 15.63
N GLU A 122 -1.01 -7.52 14.93
CA GLU A 122 -1.98 -6.55 15.46
C GLU A 122 -3.40 -7.15 15.40
N TRP A 123 -3.71 -8.15 16.24
CA TRP A 123 -5.09 -8.59 16.44
C TRP A 123 -5.75 -7.66 17.44
N GLU A 124 -7.00 -7.29 17.15
CA GLU A 124 -7.84 -6.45 18.01
C GLU A 124 -7.69 -6.85 19.47
N THR A 125 -7.11 -5.94 20.26
CA THR A 125 -7.30 -5.89 21.69
C THR A 125 -8.78 -5.67 21.93
N PHE A 126 -9.58 -6.74 21.91
CA PHE A 126 -10.88 -6.73 22.59
C PHE A 126 -10.61 -6.20 24.00
N PRO A 127 -11.38 -5.24 24.52
CA PRO A 127 -11.22 -4.86 25.90
C PRO A 127 -11.56 -6.10 26.75
N SER A 128 -10.54 -6.75 27.29
CA SER A 128 -10.72 -7.62 28.45
C SER A 128 -10.99 -6.69 29.64
N GLY A 129 -12.23 -6.25 29.76
CA GLY A 129 -12.67 -5.34 30.81
C GLY A 129 -14.15 -5.52 31.07
N MET A 130 -14.44 -6.10 32.24
CA MET A 130 -15.76 -6.15 32.89
C MET A 130 -16.48 -4.79 32.91
#